data_AF-A0A7C1Q9X8-F1
#
_entry.id   AF-A0A7C1Q9X8-F1
#
_cell.length_a   1.000
_cell.length_b   1.000
_cell.length_c   1.000
_cell.angle_alpha   90.00
_cell.angle_beta   90.00
_cell.angle_gamma   90.00
#
_symmetry.space_group_name_H-M   'P 1'
#
loop_
_entity.id
_entity.type
_entity.pdbx_description
1 polymer ?
#
loop_
_entity_poly.entity_id
_entity_poly.type
_entity_poly.pdbx_seq_one_letter_code
_entity_poly.pdbx_strand_id
1 'polypeptide(L)'
;MTCRTAINQAELQTPLPKRFILHGVTQLAACINWFKNYRGKTVDVNITEYIPDHTDSQQGYFHVLCGIYGKEVGETPGDIKLAVKKKLWGTEIHIVGNIEIEVFKSMAKGKSNKLDYIDAIETILQMAAEDGIYLPEPQ
;
A
#
# COMPACT_ATOMS: atom_id res chain seq x y z
N MET A 1 10.02 -49.00 -7.96
CA MET A 1 9.90 -48.18 -9.19
C MET A 1 8.80 -47.16 -8.94
N THR A 2 9.16 -45.93 -8.58
CA THR A 2 8.19 -44.86 -8.29
C THR A 2 8.30 -43.80 -9.39
N CYS A 3 7.27 -43.74 -10.23
CA CYS A 3 7.06 -42.70 -11.22
C CYS A 3 6.83 -41.37 -10.48
N ARG A 4 7.83 -40.49 -10.48
CA ARG A 4 7.65 -39.07 -10.14
C ARG A 4 7.34 -38.33 -11.43
N THR A 5 6.05 -38.14 -11.70
CA THR A 5 5.58 -37.23 -12.73
C THR A 5 6.04 -35.82 -12.34
N ALA A 6 7.02 -35.30 -13.07
CA ALA A 6 7.42 -33.91 -12.97
C ALA A 6 6.21 -33.05 -13.37
N ILE A 7 5.65 -32.32 -12.40
CA ILE A 7 4.69 -31.26 -12.69
C ILE A 7 5.48 -30.17 -13.41
N ASN A 8 5.25 -30.05 -14.72
CA ASN A 8 5.76 -28.96 -15.53
C ASN A 8 5.27 -27.63 -14.94
N GLN A 9 6.16 -26.88 -14.29
CA GLN A 9 5.91 -25.51 -13.81
C GLN A 9 5.75 -24.48 -14.94
N ALA A 10 5.44 -24.91 -16.16
CA ALA A 10 5.31 -24.06 -17.34
C ALA A 10 3.85 -23.64 -17.64
N GLU A 11 2.89 -24.12 -16.85
CA GLU A 11 1.47 -23.82 -17.05
C GLU A 11 1.02 -22.63 -16.18
N LEU A 12 0.61 -21.57 -16.89
CA LEU A 12 -0.19 -20.42 -16.46
C LEU A 12 0.48 -19.34 -15.59
N GLN A 13 1.45 -18.62 -16.16
CA GLN A 13 1.46 -17.16 -15.98
C GLN A 13 0.62 -16.53 -17.10
N THR A 14 -0.70 -16.51 -16.94
CA THR A 14 -1.48 -15.53 -17.71
C THR A 14 -1.03 -14.15 -17.22
N PRO A 15 -0.58 -13.25 -18.12
CA PRO A 15 -0.24 -11.91 -17.69
C PRO A 15 -1.48 -11.30 -17.04
N LEU A 16 -1.32 -10.81 -15.80
CA LEU A 16 -2.41 -10.12 -15.10
C LEU A 16 -3.01 -9.05 -16.02
N PRO A 17 -4.35 -8.87 -16.02
CA PRO A 17 -4.99 -7.89 -16.86
C PRO A 17 -4.40 -6.51 -16.61
N LYS A 18 -4.02 -5.81 -17.68
CA LYS A 18 -3.42 -4.48 -17.59
C LYS A 18 -4.49 -3.49 -17.10
N ARG A 19 -4.36 -3.02 -15.85
CA ARG A 19 -5.25 -2.03 -15.25
C ARG A 19 -4.70 -0.61 -15.48
N PHE A 20 -5.55 0.29 -15.95
CA PHE A 20 -5.29 1.74 -15.99
C PHE A 20 -6.24 2.42 -15.01
N ILE A 21 -5.71 3.24 -14.10
CA ILE A 21 -6.52 4.09 -13.24
C ILE A 21 -6.39 5.52 -13.77
N LEU A 22 -7.50 6.07 -14.25
CA LEU A 22 -7.52 7.33 -14.99
C LEU A 22 -7.96 8.47 -14.07
N HIS A 23 -6.98 9.15 -13.47
CA HIS A 23 -7.24 10.31 -12.59
C HIS A 23 -7.12 11.66 -13.31
N GLY A 24 -6.60 11.68 -14.55
CA GLY A 24 -6.31 12.91 -15.28
C GLY A 24 -5.87 12.67 -16.73
N VAL A 25 -5.65 13.78 -17.43
CA VAL A 25 -5.40 13.80 -18.89
C VAL A 25 -4.11 13.04 -19.27
N THR A 26 -3.10 13.06 -18.41
CA THR A 26 -1.82 12.36 -18.62
C THR A 26 -1.98 10.84 -18.59
N GLN A 27 -2.73 10.32 -17.62
CA GLN A 27 -3.00 8.88 -17.51
C GLN A 27 -3.87 8.40 -18.67
N LEU A 28 -4.80 9.24 -19.13
CA LEU A 28 -5.59 8.99 -20.34
C LEU A 28 -4.70 8.88 -21.58
N ALA A 29 -3.77 9.83 -21.77
CA ALA A 29 -2.83 9.79 -22.89
C ALA A 29 -1.96 8.51 -22.88
N ALA A 30 -1.51 8.07 -21.71
CA ALA A 30 -0.76 6.83 -21.55
C ALA A 30 -1.59 5.58 -21.93
N CYS A 31 -2.85 5.53 -21.49
CA CYS A 31 -3.80 4.48 -21.84
C CYS A 31 -4.04 4.42 -23.36
N ILE A 32 -4.31 5.57 -23.99
CA ILE A 32 -4.51 5.70 -25.44
C ILE A 32 -3.27 5.23 -26.21
N ASN A 33 -2.07 5.65 -25.79
CA ASN A 33 -0.83 5.25 -26.44
C ASN A 33 -0.58 3.75 -26.31
N TRP A 34 -0.91 3.15 -25.17
CA TRP A 34 -0.83 1.70 -25.00
C TRP A 34 -1.75 0.96 -25.97
N PHE A 35 -3.02 1.39 -26.09
CA PHE A 35 -3.97 0.81 -27.04
C PHE A 35 -3.51 0.96 -28.50
N LYS A 36 -2.93 2.10 -28.88
CA LYS A 36 -2.41 2.32 -30.24
C LYS A 36 -1.31 1.34 -30.63
N ASN A 37 -0.53 0.88 -29.66
CA ASN A 37 0.56 -0.07 -29.85
C ASN A 37 0.10 -1.53 -29.79
N TYR A 38 -1.14 -1.80 -29.34
CA TYR A 38 -1.71 -3.13 -29.23
C TYR A 38 -2.44 -3.52 -30.54
N ARG A 39 -1.70 -3.63 -31.64
CA ARG A 39 -2.27 -3.99 -32.96
C ARG A 39 -2.38 -5.50 -33.15
N GLY A 40 -3.49 -5.96 -33.74
CA GLY A 40 -3.64 -7.33 -34.26
C GLY A 40 -4.21 -8.37 -33.28
N LYS A 41 -4.74 -7.95 -32.12
CA LYS A 41 -5.39 -8.86 -31.16
C LYS A 41 -6.72 -8.29 -30.71
N THR A 42 -7.75 -9.13 -30.64
CA THR A 42 -9.02 -8.79 -29.99
C THR A 42 -8.79 -8.76 -28.49
N VAL A 43 -9.21 -7.68 -27.84
CA VAL A 43 -9.10 -7.49 -26.38
C VAL A 43 -10.47 -7.22 -25.80
N ASP A 44 -10.73 -7.80 -24.63
CA ASP A 44 -11.89 -7.46 -23.82
C ASP A 44 -11.53 -6.26 -22.93
N VAL A 45 -12.39 -5.23 -22.92
CA VAL A 45 -12.15 -3.97 -22.21
C VAL A 45 -13.31 -3.71 -21.27
N ASN A 46 -13.04 -3.88 -19.97
CA ASN A 46 -13.99 -3.55 -18.92
C ASN A 46 -13.68 -2.15 -18.37
N ILE A 47 -14.61 -1.21 -18.57
CA ILE A 47 -14.57 0.13 -17.98
C ILE A 47 -15.53 0.14 -16.80
N THR A 48 -14.98 0.32 -15.60
CA THR A 48 -15.74 0.42 -14.36
C THR A 48 -15.47 1.77 -13.73
N GLU A 49 -16.47 2.34 -13.06
CA GLU A 49 -16.25 3.49 -12.17
C GLU A 49 -15.18 3.12 -11.13
N TYR A 50 -14.18 3.99 -11.01
CA TYR A 50 -13.13 3.81 -10.01
C TYR A 50 -13.61 4.38 -8.68
N ILE A 51 -13.90 3.51 -7.72
CA ILE A 51 -14.12 3.89 -6.34
C ILE A 51 -12.75 3.78 -5.65
N PRO A 52 -12.16 4.90 -5.15
CA PRO A 52 -10.93 4.85 -4.39
C PRO A 52 -11.09 3.98 -3.14
N ASP A 53 -10.15 3.07 -2.88
CA ASP A 53 -10.18 2.22 -1.67
C ASP A 53 -9.92 3.02 -0.38
N HIS A 54 -9.44 4.25 -0.50
CA HIS A 54 -9.20 5.22 0.57
C HIS A 54 -9.63 6.60 0.07
N THR A 55 -10.16 7.45 0.94
CA THR A 55 -10.29 8.86 0.59
C THR A 55 -8.91 9.50 0.76
N ASP A 56 -8.42 10.23 -0.24
CA ASP A 56 -7.18 11.01 -0.15
C ASP A 56 -7.12 11.86 1.14
N SER A 57 -8.28 12.23 1.68
CA SER A 57 -8.43 12.90 2.96
C SER A 57 -7.91 12.09 4.17
N GLN A 58 -8.17 10.78 4.25
CA GLN A 58 -7.70 9.95 5.37
C GLN A 58 -6.18 9.81 5.36
N GLN A 59 -5.60 9.60 4.18
CA GLN A 59 -4.15 9.54 4.03
C GLN A 59 -3.50 10.89 4.34
N GLY A 60 -4.08 11.99 3.81
CA GLY A 60 -3.61 13.34 4.09
C GLY A 60 -3.65 13.65 5.58
N TYR A 61 -4.77 13.34 6.24
CA TYR A 61 -4.93 13.52 7.67
C TYR A 61 -3.91 12.73 8.48
N PHE A 62 -3.72 11.43 8.19
CA PHE A 62 -2.69 10.62 8.85
C PHE A 62 -1.29 11.22 8.70
N HIS A 63 -0.92 11.71 7.52
CA HIS A 63 0.38 12.36 7.32
C HIS A 63 0.53 13.67 8.11
N VAL A 64 -0.56 14.46 8.23
CA VAL A 64 -0.57 15.66 9.07
C VAL A 64 -0.35 15.29 10.54
N LEU A 65 -1.03 14.26 11.05
CA LEU A 65 -0.84 13.77 12.41
C LEU A 65 0.62 13.36 12.67
N CYS A 66 1.23 12.60 11.74
CA CYS A 66 2.66 12.25 11.84
C CYS A 66 3.57 13.47 11.87
N GLY A 67 3.23 14.53 11.11
CA GLY A 67 3.99 15.76 11.08
C GLY A 67 3.94 16.54 12.39
N ILE A 68 2.75 16.66 12.99
CA ILE A 68 2.56 17.36 14.26
C ILE A 68 3.23 16.57 15.39
N TYR A 69 2.91 15.29 15.51
CA TYR A 69 3.48 14.45 16.57
C TYR A 69 5.00 14.36 16.48
N GLY A 70 5.55 14.16 15.27
CA GLY A 70 7.00 14.14 15.06
C GLY A 70 7.68 15.43 15.49
N LYS A 71 7.06 16.59 15.22
CA LYS A 71 7.58 17.89 15.68
C LYS A 71 7.63 18.00 17.21
N GLU A 72 6.61 17.49 17.91
CA GLU A 72 6.53 17.54 19.37
C GLU A 72 7.55 16.61 20.05
N VAL A 73 7.79 15.42 19.49
CA VAL A 73 8.74 14.45 20.06
C VAL A 73 10.17 14.54 19.49
N GLY A 74 10.41 15.41 18.51
CA GLY A 74 11.72 15.62 17.89
C GLY A 74 12.11 14.59 16.82
N GLU A 75 11.12 13.91 16.23
CA GLU A 75 11.30 12.85 15.22
C GLU A 75 10.78 13.27 13.84
N THR A 76 11.21 12.58 12.78
CA THR A 76 10.68 12.87 11.44
C THR A 76 9.29 12.26 11.24
N PRO A 77 8.43 12.82 10.36
CA PRO A 77 7.14 12.22 10.04
C PRO A 77 7.28 10.78 9.48
N GLY A 78 8.42 10.47 8.86
CA GLY A 78 8.74 9.14 8.37
C GLY A 78 8.95 8.15 9.52
N ASP A 79 9.70 8.55 10.55
CA ASP A 79 9.99 7.71 11.71
C ASP A 79 8.74 7.46 12.55
N ILE A 80 7.91 8.48 12.75
CA ILE A 80 6.59 8.32 13.38
C ILE A 80 5.72 7.34 12.61
N LYS A 81 5.68 7.47 11.28
CA LYS A 81 4.93 6.54 10.43
C LYS A 81 5.45 5.10 10.56
N LEU A 82 6.76 4.90 10.70
CA LEU A 82 7.34 3.58 10.94
C LEU A 82 6.97 3.06 12.34
N ALA A 83 6.99 3.90 13.36
CA ALA A 83 6.61 3.54 14.73
C ALA A 83 5.14 3.11 14.82
N VAL A 84 4.22 3.85 14.19
CA VAL A 84 2.79 3.50 14.10
C VAL A 84 2.61 2.13 13.43
N LYS A 85 3.29 1.90 12.30
CA LYS A 85 3.23 0.62 11.59
C LYS A 85 3.80 -0.54 12.42
N LYS A 86 4.89 -0.29 13.16
CA LYS A 86 5.48 -1.26 14.09
C LYS A 86 4.50 -1.65 15.19
N LYS A 87 3.80 -0.67 15.77
CA LYS A 87 2.80 -0.89 16.83
C LYS A 87 1.59 -1.66 16.31
N LEU A 88 1.14 -1.38 15.07
CA LEU A 88 -0.02 -2.02 14.47
C LEU A 88 0.22 -3.44 13.95
N TRP A 89 1.25 -3.63 13.15
CA TRP A 89 1.44 -4.87 12.39
C TRP A 89 2.58 -5.72 12.95
N GLY A 90 3.32 -5.20 13.92
CA GLY A 90 4.52 -5.83 14.43
C GLY A 90 5.62 -5.91 13.36
N THR A 91 6.63 -6.70 13.68
CA THR A 91 7.77 -6.96 12.81
C THR A 91 8.02 -8.46 12.70
N GLU A 92 8.73 -8.84 11.64
CA GLU A 92 9.22 -10.18 11.40
C GLU A 92 10.68 -10.10 10.96
N ILE A 93 11.48 -11.06 11.40
CA ILE A 93 12.89 -11.14 11.02
C ILE A 93 12.97 -11.96 9.73
N HIS A 94 13.50 -11.34 8.68
CA HIS A 94 13.84 -12.00 7.43
C HIS A 94 15.34 -12.20 7.36
N ILE A 95 15.76 -13.42 7.07
CA ILE A 95 17.16 -13.73 6.81
C ILE A 95 17.41 -13.54 5.32
N VAL A 96 18.20 -12.54 4.95
CA VAL A 96 18.63 -12.28 3.57
C VAL A 96 20.11 -12.58 3.47
N GLY A 97 20.46 -13.77 2.96
CA GLY A 97 21.83 -14.28 3.01
C GLY A 97 22.23 -14.64 4.44
N ASN A 98 23.25 -13.96 4.98
CA ASN A 98 23.73 -14.12 6.37
C ASN A 98 23.35 -12.92 7.27
N ILE A 99 22.44 -12.05 6.82
CA ILE A 99 22.02 -10.85 7.55
C ILE A 99 20.58 -11.04 7.98
N GLU A 100 20.31 -10.84 9.28
CA GLU A 100 18.98 -10.72 9.84
C GLU A 100 18.47 -9.29 9.62
N ILE A 101 17.34 -9.15 8.96
CA ILE A 101 16.69 -7.87 8.66
C ILE A 101 15.32 -7.88 9.33
N GLU A 102 15.06 -6.94 10.23
CA GLU A 102 13.73 -6.70 10.77
C GLU A 102 12.88 -5.99 9.71
N VAL A 103 11.85 -6.68 9.21
CA VAL A 103 10.90 -6.16 8.22
C VAL A 103 9.54 -6.06 8.87
N PHE A 104 8.77 -5.03 8.54
CA PHE A 104 7.37 -4.97 8.94
C PHE A 104 6.61 -6.14 8.31
N LYS A 105 5.72 -6.78 9.07
CA LYS A 105 4.77 -7.73 8.49
C LYS A 105 3.93 -6.96 7.48
N SER A 106 4.26 -7.08 6.20
CA SER A 106 3.49 -6.39 5.15
C SER A 106 2.20 -7.15 4.96
N MET A 107 1.05 -6.49 5.03
CA MET A 107 -0.12 -7.02 4.35
C MET A 107 0.21 -7.15 2.87
N ALA A 108 -0.11 -8.32 2.30
CA ALA A 108 0.20 -8.69 0.93
C ALA A 108 0.05 -7.50 -0.03
N LYS A 109 1.14 -7.18 -0.76
CA LYS A 109 1.19 -6.17 -1.82
C LYS A 109 -0.12 -6.17 -2.62
N GLY A 110 -0.94 -5.12 -2.46
CA GLY A 110 -2.09 -4.86 -3.32
C GLY A 110 -3.46 -4.71 -2.64
N LYS A 111 -3.56 -4.81 -1.31
CA LYS A 111 -4.80 -4.52 -0.58
C LYS A 111 -4.53 -3.68 0.67
N SER A 112 -4.18 -2.40 0.51
CA SER A 112 -4.32 -1.47 1.64
C SER A 112 -5.81 -1.15 1.77
N ASN A 113 -6.48 -1.73 2.75
CA ASN A 113 -7.91 -1.53 2.92
C ASN A 113 -8.15 -0.20 3.65
N LYS A 114 -9.32 0.42 3.44
CA LYS A 114 -9.82 1.59 4.18
C LYS A 114 -9.65 1.50 5.70
N LEU A 115 -9.74 0.28 6.23
CA LEU A 115 -9.58 -0.04 7.65
C LEU A 115 -8.15 0.26 8.14
N ASP A 116 -7.14 0.11 7.30
CA ASP A 116 -5.73 0.26 7.67
C ASP A 116 -5.38 1.70 8.08
N TYR A 117 -6.00 2.69 7.42
CA TYR A 117 -5.78 4.09 7.78
C TYR A 117 -6.58 4.50 9.01
N ILE A 118 -7.74 3.90 9.26
CA ILE A 118 -8.49 4.11 10.51
C ILE A 118 -7.63 3.60 11.67
N ASP A 119 -7.14 2.37 11.59
CA ASP A 119 -6.28 1.77 12.61
C ASP A 119 -4.99 2.59 12.82
N ALA A 120 -4.40 3.11 11.73
CA ALA A 120 -3.21 3.97 11.80
C ALA A 120 -3.48 5.32 12.47
N ILE A 121 -4.63 5.93 12.19
CA ILE A 121 -5.07 7.18 12.82
C ILE A 121 -5.36 6.96 14.30
N GLU A 122 -6.08 5.91 14.65
CA GLU A 122 -6.37 5.57 16.05
C GLU A 122 -5.09 5.30 16.83
N THR A 123 -4.14 4.57 16.23
CA THR A 123 -2.85 4.26 16.85
C THR A 123 -2.03 5.50 17.14
N ILE A 124 -1.92 6.44 16.18
CA ILE A 124 -1.14 7.66 16.41
C ILE A 124 -1.83 8.58 17.43
N LEU A 125 -3.16 8.64 17.44
CA LEU A 125 -3.92 9.38 18.47
C LEU A 125 -3.69 8.78 19.85
N GLN A 126 -3.68 7.45 19.97
CA GLN A 126 -3.37 6.77 21.22
C GLN A 126 -1.93 7.05 21.68
N MET A 127 -0.94 6.94 20.78
CA MET A 127 0.46 7.24 21.10
C MET A 127 0.65 8.69 21.56
N ALA A 128 0.03 9.65 20.86
CA ALA A 128 0.08 11.05 21.27
C ALA A 128 -0.59 11.28 22.64
N ALA A 129 -1.72 10.62 22.90
CA ALA A 129 -2.38 10.67 24.20
C ALA A 129 -1.52 10.08 25.33
N GLU A 130 -0.81 8.97 25.08
CA GLU A 130 0.15 8.37 26.01
C GLU A 130 1.29 9.33 26.37
N ASP A 131 1.72 10.17 25.42
CA ASP A 131 2.75 11.19 25.61
C ASP A 131 2.22 12.55 26.09
N GLY A 132 0.90 12.70 26.27
CA GLY A 132 0.27 13.96 26.67
C GLY A 132 0.27 15.04 25.57
N ILE A 133 0.42 14.64 24.31
CA ILE A 133 0.44 15.53 23.14
C ILE A 133 -0.96 15.62 22.52
N TYR A 134 -1.42 16.85 22.31
CA TYR A 134 -2.68 17.10 21.63
C TYR A 134 -2.50 17.05 20.12
N LEU A 135 -3.30 16.20 19.46
CA LEU A 135 -3.42 16.16 18.01
C LEU A 135 -4.79 16.69 17.58
N PRO A 136 -4.86 17.40 16.45
CA PRO A 136 -6.11 18.01 15.98
C PRO A 136 -7.12 16.94 15.60
N GLU A 137 -8.41 17.27 15.74
CA GLU A 137 -9.52 16.42 15.30
C GLU A 137 -9.67 16.41 13.76
N PRO A 138 -10.28 15.36 13.18
CA PRO A 138 -10.53 15.31 11.74
C PRO A 138 -11.47 16.45 11.32
N GLN A 139 -11.12 17.14 10.23
CA GLN A 139 -11.96 18.18 9.60
C GLN A 139 -12.91 17.60 8.55
#